data_AF-A0A496WZL8-F1
#
_entry.id   AF-A0A496WZL8-F1
#
_cell.length_a   1.000
_cell.length_b   1.000
_cell.length_c   1.000
_cell.angle_alpha   90.00
_cell.angle_beta   90.00
_cell.angle_gamma   90.00
#
_symmetry.space_group_name_H-M   'P 1'
#
loop_
_entity.id
_entity.type
_entity.pdbx_description
1 polymer ?
#
loop_
_entity_poly.entity_id
_entity_poly.type
_entity_poly.pdbx_seq_one_letter_code
_entity_poly.pdbx_strand_id
1 'polypeptide(L)' 'GRRTVPQIWIGETHVGGFTELQELARIGKLETMLPRSE' A
#
# COMPACT_ATOMS: atom_id res chain seq x y z
N GLY A 1 -9.91 -9.99 -10.59
CA GLY A 1 -10.08 -9.14 -9.40
C GLY A 1 -9.95 -9.99 -8.16
N ARG A 2 -9.12 -9.58 -7.19
CA ARG A 2 -9.16 -10.15 -5.83
C ARG A 2 -10.55 -9.88 -5.24
N ARG A 3 -11.15 -10.89 -4.60
CA ARG A 3 -12.54 -10.85 -4.09
C ARG A 3 -12.67 -10.31 -2.66
N THR A 4 -11.55 -9.89 -2.06
CA THR A 4 -11.46 -9.51 -0.65
C THR A 4 -11.22 -8.01 -0.53
N VAL A 5 -12.06 -7.32 0.24
CA VAL A 5 -11.83 -5.91 0.60
C VAL A 5 -10.99 -5.83 1.88
N PRO A 6 -10.19 -4.76 2.07
CA PRO A 6 -9.96 -3.62 1.17
C PRO A 6 -9.05 -3.94 -0.02
N GLN A 7 -9.15 -3.14 -1.09
CA GLN A 7 -8.19 -3.10 -2.20
C GLN A 7 -7.49 -1.74 -2.14
N ILE A 8 -6.23 -1.73 -1.73
CA ILE A 8 -5.45 -0.55 -1.39
C ILE A 8 -4.55 -0.18 -2.56
N TRP A 9 -4.58 1.10 -2.93
CA TRP A 9 -3.78 1.70 -4.00
C TRP A 9 -3.03 2.91 -3.45
N ILE A 10 -1.80 3.14 -3.94
CA ILE A 10 -1.02 4.35 -3.69
C ILE A 10 -0.66 4.94 -5.05
N GLY A 11 -1.22 6.11 -5.36
CA GLY A 11 -1.20 6.64 -6.72
C GLY A 11 -1.82 5.63 -7.69
N GLU A 12 -1.05 5.25 -8.72
CA GLU A 12 -1.46 4.25 -9.72
C GLU A 12 -1.02 2.82 -9.36
N THR A 13 -0.32 2.63 -8.24
CA THR A 13 0.22 1.32 -7.85
C THR A 13 -0.77 0.57 -6.96
N HIS A 14 -1.14 -0.65 -7.35
CA HIS A 14 -1.91 -1.54 -6.50
C HIS A 14 -1.02 -2.16 -5.42
N VAL A 15 -1.35 -1.89 -4.15
CA VAL A 15 -0.62 -2.43 -3.00
C VAL A 15 -1.13 -3.81 -2.59
N GLY A 16 -2.45 -4.03 -2.68
CA GLY A 16 -3.09 -5.27 -2.22
C GLY A 16 -4.10 -5.00 -1.10
N GLY A 17 -4.15 -5.85 -0.08
CA GLY A 17 -5.03 -5.68 1.07
C GLY A 17 -4.33 -5.01 2.26
N PHE A 18 -5.00 -5.04 3.41
CA PHE A 18 -4.46 -4.51 4.65
C PHE A 18 -3.15 -5.20 5.07
N THR A 19 -3.07 -6.52 4.92
CA THR A 19 -1.87 -7.31 5.27
C THR A 19 -0.66 -6.86 4.46
N GLU A 20 -0.80 -6.68 3.14
CA GLU A 20 0.30 -6.20 2.30
C GLU A 20 0.73 -4.78 2.66
N LEU A 21 -0.22 -3.88 2.93
CA LEU A 21 0.10 -2.53 3.39
C LEU A 21 0.88 -2.55 4.72
N GLN A 22 0.44 -3.36 5.69
CA GLN A 22 1.11 -3.51 6.99
C GLN A 22 2.53 -4.07 6.85
N GLU A 23 2.73 -5.04 5.96
CA GLU A 23 4.07 -5.59 5.72
C GLU A 23 5.00 -4.53 5.15
N LEU A 24 4.54 -3.74 4.18
CA LEU A 24 5.33 -2.62 3.62
C LEU A 24 5.69 -1.58 4.67
N ALA A 25 4.78 -1.26 5.59
CA ALA A 25 5.05 -0.36 6.70
C ALA A 25 6.11 -0.96 7.65
N ARG A 26 5.95 -2.23 8.03
CA ARG A 26 6.84 -2.94 8.95
C ARG A 26 8.29 -3.01 8.44
N ILE A 27 8.47 -3.18 7.13
CA ILE A 27 9.80 -3.23 6.49
C ILE A 27 10.32 -1.86 6.04
N GLY A 28 9.60 -0.77 6.35
CA GLY A 28 9.98 0.60 6.02
C GLY A 28 9.89 0.96 4.53
N LYS A 29 9.25 0.13 3.70
CA LYS A 29 9.09 0.40 2.26
C LYS A 29 7.90 1.29 1.93
N LEU A 30 6.91 1.36 2.82
CA LEU A 30 5.72 2.19 2.60
C LEU A 30 6.09 3.66 2.37
N GLU A 31 7.03 4.19 3.15
CA GLU A 31 7.49 5.59 3.05
C GLU A 31 7.98 5.96 1.64
N THR A 32 8.60 5.01 0.92
CA THR A 32 9.08 5.26 -0.45
C THR A 32 7.97 5.34 -1.49
N MET A 33 6.78 4.83 -1.16
CA MET A 33 5.61 4.85 -2.03
C MET A 33 4.75 6.09 -1.81
N LEU A 34 4.89 6.77 -0.66
CA LEU A 34 4.08 7.92 -0.34
C LEU A 34 4.56 9.15 -1.13
N PRO A 35 3.62 9.99 -1.63
CA PRO A 35 4.00 11.27 -2.21
C PRO A 35 4.65 12.15 -1.13
N ARG A 36 5.66 12.92 -1.52
CA ARG A 36 6.27 13.89 -0.61
C ARG A 36 5.24 14.96 -0.25
N SER A 37 5.03 15.19 1.04
CA SER A 37 4.22 16.33 1.51
C SER A 37 4.97 17.63 1.21
N GLU A 38 4.28 18.61 0.64
CA GLU A 38 4.75 20.00 0.54
C GLU A 38 4.55 20.75 1.85
#